data_AF-V4A4I3-F1
#
_entry.id   AF-V4A4I3-F1
#
_cell.length_a   1.000
_cell.length_b   1.000
_cell.length_c   1.000
_cell.angle_alpha   90.00
_cell.angle_beta   90.00
_cell.angle_gamma   90.00
#
_symmetry.space_group_name_H-M   'P 1'
#
loop_
_entity.id
_entity.type
_entity.pdbx_description
1 polymer ?
#
loop_
_entity_poly.entity_id
_entity_poly.type
_entity_poly.pdbx_seq_one_letter_code
_entity_poly.pdbx_strand_id
1 'polypeptide(L)' 'KLRDLSDGCGAKFEAMIVSPLFEGKPLLQRHRLVNSTIQEEMKIVHAFQMKTLTPEQWEKQQK' A
#
# COMPACT_ATOMS: atom_id res chain seq x y z
N LYS A 1 1.51 7.91 0.61
CA LYS A 1 1.14 8.60 -0.66
C LYS A 1 0.11 7.75 -1.41
N LEU A 2 -0.98 8.32 -1.91
CA LEU A 2 -2.00 7.61 -2.69
C LEU A 2 -2.09 8.25 -4.09
N ARG A 3 -2.24 7.42 -5.13
CA ARG A 3 -2.42 7.83 -6.52
C ARG A 3 -3.59 7.08 -7.13
N ASP A 4 -4.42 7.79 -7.85
CA ASP A 4 -5.45 7.18 -8.70
C ASP A 4 -4.84 6.90 -10.08
N LEU A 5 -4.97 5.65 -10.54
CA LEU A 5 -4.47 5.18 -11.85
C LEU A 5 -5.63 4.81 -12.80
N SER A 6 -6.86 5.13 -12.42
CA SER A 6 -8.07 4.71 -13.14
C SER A 6 -8.64 5.79 -14.07
N ASP A 7 -7.89 6.86 -14.32
CA ASP A 7 -8.29 7.97 -15.20
C ASP A 7 -9.70 8.51 -14.86
N GLY A 8 -10.05 8.50 -13.56
CA GLY A 8 -11.34 8.97 -13.05
C GLY A 8 -12.43 7.92 -12.86
N CYS A 9 -12.20 6.64 -13.19
CA CYS A 9 -13.17 5.56 -13.00
C CYS A 9 -13.21 5.02 -11.55
N GLY A 10 -12.28 5.43 -10.68
CA GLY A 10 -12.18 5.01 -9.27
C GLY A 10 -11.85 3.53 -9.08
N ALA A 11 -11.38 2.84 -10.12
CA ALA A 11 -11.25 1.39 -10.12
C ALA A 11 -9.84 0.88 -9.75
N LYS A 12 -8.81 1.75 -9.85
CA LYS A 12 -7.40 1.37 -9.71
C LYS A 12 -6.64 2.40 -8.90
N PHE A 13 -6.06 1.97 -7.79
CA PHE A 13 -5.26 2.84 -6.92
C PHE A 13 -3.86 2.29 -6.72
N GLU A 14 -2.88 3.19 -6.63
CA GLU A 14 -1.52 2.91 -6.16
C GLU A 14 -1.29 3.62 -4.82
N ALA A 15 -1.02 2.87 -3.76
CA ALA A 15 -0.66 3.39 -2.45
C ALA A 15 0.79 3.08 -2.11
N MET A 16 1.45 4.04 -1.50
CA MET A 16 2.76 3.90 -0.90
C MET A 16 2.62 4.17 0.59
N ILE A 17 2.84 3.12 1.37
CA ILE A 17 2.57 3.07 2.80
C ILE A 17 3.91 2.90 3.49
N VAL A 18 4.25 3.88 4.33
CA VAL A 18 5.47 3.88 5.12
C VAL A 18 5.07 3.69 6.57
N SER A 19 5.56 2.63 7.20
CA SER A 19 5.21 2.34 8.60
C SER A 19 6.30 1.52 9.31
N PRO A 20 6.62 1.81 10.58
CA PRO A 20 7.50 0.98 11.39
C PRO A 20 6.91 -0.42 11.65
N LEU A 21 5.59 -0.61 11.53
CA LEU A 21 4.93 -1.91 11.69
C LEU A 21 5.38 -2.96 10.68
N PHE A 22 6.04 -2.54 9.60
CA PHE A 22 6.57 -3.42 8.56
C PHE A 22 7.97 -3.96 8.87
N GLU A 23 8.62 -3.45 9.92
CA GLU A 23 9.94 -3.88 10.34
C GLU A 23 9.92 -5.34 10.81
N GLY A 24 10.92 -6.11 10.37
CA GLY A 24 10.98 -7.56 10.62
C GLY A 24 9.89 -8.41 9.95
N LYS A 25 8.92 -7.81 9.23
CA LYS A 25 7.83 -8.54 8.55
C LYS A 25 8.16 -8.81 7.08
N PRO A 26 7.95 -10.04 6.57
CA PRO A 26 8.01 -10.33 5.14
C PRO A 26 6.95 -9.55 4.35
N LEU A 27 7.21 -9.30 3.06
CA LEU A 27 6.32 -8.55 2.17
C LEU A 27 4.86 -9.05 2.22
N LEU A 28 4.65 -10.37 2.18
CA LEU A 28 3.32 -10.96 2.24
C LEU A 28 2.58 -10.62 3.55
N GLN A 29 3.28 -10.60 4.69
CA GLN A 29 2.67 -10.24 5.96
C GLN A 29 2.31 -8.75 6.01
N ARG A 30 3.15 -7.89 5.42
CA ARG A 30 2.86 -6.46 5.26
C ARG A 30 1.59 -6.26 4.41
N HIS A 31 1.49 -6.96 3.28
CA HIS A 31 0.32 -6.89 2.40
C HIS A 31 -0.94 -7.41 3.09
N ARG A 32 -0.85 -8.52 3.83
CA ARG A 32 -1.97 -9.01 4.63
C ARG A 32 -2.44 -7.98 5.66
N LEU A 33 -1.51 -7.34 6.36
CA LEU A 33 -1.81 -6.30 7.35
C LEU A 33 -2.54 -5.12 6.71
N VAL A 34 -2.06 -4.65 5.55
CA VAL A 34 -2.74 -3.56 4.83
C VAL A 34 -4.11 -4.02 4.34
N ASN A 35 -4.21 -5.17 3.68
CA ASN A 35 -5.46 -5.71 3.15
C ASN A 35 -6.51 -5.96 4.24
N SER A 36 -6.11 -6.38 5.45
CA SER A 36 -7.05 -6.52 6.57
C SER A 36 -7.62 -5.18 7.02
N THR A 37 -6.84 -4.10 6.90
CA THR A 37 -7.29 -2.76 7.28
C THR A 37 -8.24 -2.16 6.25
N ILE A 38 -8.04 -2.47 4.95
CA ILE A 38 -8.84 -1.91 3.85
C ILE A 38 -9.83 -2.91 3.23
N GLN A 39 -10.17 -3.96 3.98
CA GLN A 39 -10.95 -5.08 3.45
C GLN A 39 -12.35 -4.65 2.99
N GLU A 40 -12.95 -3.67 3.66
CA GLU A 40 -14.28 -3.13 3.35
C GLU A 40 -14.24 -2.38 2.02
N GLU A 41 -13.23 -1.53 1.84
CA GLU A 41 -12.98 -0.70 0.67
C GLU A 41 -12.59 -1.56 -0.54
N MET A 42 -11.87 -2.66 -0.31
CA MET A 42 -11.48 -3.58 -1.38
C MET A 42 -12.68 -4.25 -2.07
N LYS A 43 -13.88 -4.24 -1.45
CA LYS A 43 -15.11 -4.74 -2.09
C LYS A 43 -15.56 -3.89 -3.28
N ILE A 44 -15.21 -2.61 -3.29
CA ILE A 44 -15.60 -1.65 -4.35
C ILE A 44 -14.44 -1.28 -5.28
N VAL A 45 -13.19 -1.56 -4.87
CA VAL A 45 -11.99 -1.27 -5.64
C VAL A 45 -11.61 -2.45 -6.53
N HIS A 46 -11.53 -2.24 -7.84
CA HIS A 46 -11.20 -3.31 -8.79
C HIS A 46 -9.72 -3.75 -8.72
N ALA A 47 -8.80 -2.80 -8.49
CA ALA A 47 -7.39 -3.12 -8.25
C ALA A 47 -6.73 -2.12 -7.29
N PHE A 48 -5.94 -2.65 -6.36
CA PHE A 48 -5.18 -1.86 -5.40
C PHE A 48 -3.73 -2.33 -5.40
N GLN A 49 -2.84 -1.49 -5.91
CA GLN A 49 -1.41 -1.69 -5.87
C GLN A 49 -0.84 -1.00 -4.64
N MET A 50 0.00 -1.70 -3.88
CA MET A 50 0.63 -1.12 -2.69
C MET A 50 2.13 -1.33 -2.67
N LYS A 51 2.87 -0.32 -2.22
CA LYS A 51 4.27 -0.41 -1.81
C LYS A 51 4.34 -0.24 -0.31
N THR A 52 4.80 -1.27 0.39
CA THR A 52 4.92 -1.28 1.85
C THR A 52 6.39 -1.18 2.27
N LEU A 53 6.77 -0.01 2.78
CA LEU A 53 8.16 0.34 3.09
C LEU A 53 8.31 0.67 4.57
N THR A 54 9.43 0.28 5.18
CA THR A 54 9.80 0.86 6.48
C THR A 54 10.27 2.30 6.32
N PRO A 55 10.26 3.13 7.37
CA PRO A 55 10.81 4.48 7.32
C PRO A 55 12.25 4.51 6.78
N GLU A 56 13.10 3.58 7.22
CA GLU A 56 14.48 3.46 6.72
C GLU A 56 14.55 3.11 5.23
N GLN A 57 13.68 2.20 4.75
CA GLN A 57 13.62 1.83 3.33
C GLN A 57 13.14 3.01 2.47
N TRP A 58 12.20 3.81 3.00
CA TRP A 58 11.71 5.00 2.35
C TRP A 58 12.79 6.07 2.24
N GLU A 59 13.50 6.36 3.32
CA GLU A 59 14.62 7.31 3.31
C GLU A 59 15.72 6.91 2.33
N LYS A 60 16.04 5.62 2.23
CA LYS A 60 17.02 5.11 1.25
C LYS A 60 16.58 5.28 -0.20
N GLN A 61 15.26 5.26 -0.50
CA GLN A 61 14.75 5.48 -1.87
C GLN A 61 14.66 6.95 -2.26
N GLN A 62 14.69 7.86 -1.27
CA GLN A 62 14.59 9.30 -1.48
C GLN A 62 15.97 9.98 -1.62
N LYS A 63 17.05 9.22 -1.42
CA LYS A 63 18.43 9.59 -1.74
C LYS A 63 18.79 9.15 -3.16
#